data_AF-A0A1A0KCN6-F1
#
_entry.id   AF-A0A1A0KCN6-F1
#
_cell.length_a   1.000
_cell.length_b   1.000
_cell.length_c   1.000
_cell.angle_alpha   90.00
_cell.angle_beta   90.00
_cell.angle_gamma   90.00
#
_symmetry.space_group_name_H-M   'P 1'
#
loop_
_entity.id
_entity.type
_entity.pdbx_description
1 polymer ?
#
loop_
_entity_poly.entity_id
_entity_poly.type
_entity_poly.pdbx_seq_one_letter_code
_entity_poly.pdbx_strand_id
1 'polypeptide(L)'
;MELMSNRDVMRANAAMLRLGADAGEFSWGPGLTPPGLKDAPPSEGGRYRGKAPKLPATTGSGLRALADELDERSAPNVLDPEGSW
;
A
#
# COMPACT_ATOMS: atom_id res chain seq x y z
N MET A 1 7.72 -34.39 23.79
CA MET A 1 6.92 -33.37 23.10
C MET A 1 7.61 -33.13 21.77
N GLU A 2 7.10 -33.72 20.70
CA GLU A 2 7.73 -33.66 19.37
C GLU A 2 7.56 -32.24 18.81
N LEU A 3 8.66 -31.52 18.59
CA LEU A 3 8.58 -30.21 17.93
C LEU A 3 8.24 -30.43 16.47
N MET A 4 7.08 -29.92 16.03
CA MET A 4 6.76 -29.88 14.62
C MET A 4 7.87 -29.14 13.86
N SER A 5 8.29 -29.72 12.73
CA SER A 5 9.22 -29.07 11.83
C SER A 5 8.66 -27.73 11.37
N ASN A 6 9.54 -26.74 11.22
CA ASN A 6 9.16 -25.42 10.72
C ASN A 6 8.44 -25.53 9.35
N ARG A 7 8.77 -26.54 8.55
CA ARG A 7 8.10 -26.83 7.27
C ARG A 7 6.63 -27.24 7.45
N ASP A 8 6.35 -28.03 8.48
CA ASP A 8 5.00 -28.55 8.74
C ASP A 8 4.11 -27.45 9.32
N VAL A 9 4.68 -26.59 10.17
CA VAL A 9 4.02 -25.37 10.66
C VAL A 9 3.66 -24.45 9.49
N MET A 10 4.57 -24.21 8.56
CA MET A 10 4.31 -23.33 7.41
C MET A 10 3.24 -23.92 6.47
N ARG A 11 3.21 -25.26 6.29
CA ARG A 11 2.15 -25.93 5.52
C ARG A 11 0.78 -25.81 6.19
N ALA A 12 0.70 -26.01 7.49
CA ALA A 12 -0.55 -25.85 8.24
C ALA A 12 -1.06 -24.41 8.15
N ASN A 13 -0.18 -23.42 8.30
CA ASN A 13 -0.55 -22.00 8.17
C ASN A 13 -1.07 -21.66 6.76
N ALA A 14 -0.43 -22.19 5.71
CA ALA A 14 -0.87 -21.98 4.33
C ALA A 14 -2.24 -22.61 4.06
N ALA A 15 -2.52 -23.81 4.60
CA ALA A 15 -3.81 -24.47 4.44
C ALA A 15 -4.95 -23.75 5.18
N MET A 16 -4.63 -23.00 6.23
CA MET A 16 -5.60 -22.20 7.00
C MET A 16 -5.75 -20.76 6.46
N LEU A 17 -4.91 -20.34 5.51
CA LEU A 17 -4.95 -18.99 4.96
C LEU A 17 -6.25 -18.79 4.17
N ARG A 18 -7.14 -17.94 4.70
CA ARG A 18 -8.32 -17.46 3.99
C ARG A 18 -8.02 -16.09 3.40
N LEU A 19 -7.81 -16.06 2.09
CA LEU A 19 -7.70 -14.80 1.36
C LEU A 19 -9.03 -14.05 1.43
N GLY A 20 -8.98 -12.74 1.68
CA GLY A 20 -10.18 -11.89 1.65
C GLY A 20 -10.75 -11.79 0.25
N ALA A 21 -12.03 -11.39 0.13
CA ALA A 21 -12.70 -11.24 -1.18
C ALA A 21 -11.97 -10.27 -2.13
N ASP A 22 -11.22 -9.30 -1.58
CA ASP A 22 -10.46 -8.31 -2.34
C ASP A 22 -8.99 -8.74 -2.58
N ALA A 23 -8.65 -10.00 -2.30
CA ALA A 23 -7.33 -10.54 -2.59
C ALA A 23 -7.20 -10.80 -4.09
N GLY A 24 -6.16 -10.21 -4.69
CA GLY A 24 -5.85 -10.32 -6.11
C GLY A 24 -4.35 -10.48 -6.32
N GLU A 25 -3.91 -10.47 -7.57
CA GLU A 25 -2.50 -10.68 -7.94
C GLU A 25 -1.51 -9.75 -7.21
N PHE A 26 -1.95 -8.53 -6.86
CA PHE A 26 -1.14 -7.51 -6.19
C PHE A 26 -1.60 -7.18 -4.76
N SER A 27 -2.58 -7.91 -4.20
CA SER A 27 -3.18 -7.60 -2.90
C SER A 27 -3.61 -8.85 -2.16
N TRP A 28 -3.45 -8.86 -0.84
CA TRP A 28 -3.90 -9.98 0.02
C TRP A 28 -5.33 -9.78 0.57
N GLY A 29 -6.08 -8.81 0.05
CA GLY A 29 -7.42 -8.44 0.54
C GLY A 29 -7.39 -7.20 1.44
N PRO A 30 -8.36 -7.00 2.36
CA PRO A 30 -8.55 -5.77 3.14
C PRO A 30 -7.35 -5.36 4.02
N GLY A 31 -6.32 -6.20 4.10
CA GLY A 31 -4.99 -5.86 4.58
C GLY A 31 -4.29 -7.06 5.22
N LEU A 32 -2.96 -7.05 5.15
CA LEU A 32 -2.10 -8.08 5.76
C LEU A 32 -2.11 -8.12 7.29
N THR A 33 -2.87 -7.22 7.94
CA THR A 33 -2.82 -7.06 9.39
C THR A 33 -4.03 -7.72 10.05
N PRO A 34 -3.83 -8.78 10.84
CA PRO A 34 -4.92 -9.43 11.55
C PRO A 34 -5.69 -8.45 12.47
N PRO A 35 -6.98 -8.70 12.74
CA PRO A 35 -7.73 -7.94 13.72
C PRO A 35 -7.00 -7.88 15.07
N GLY A 36 -6.90 -6.68 15.65
CA GLY A 36 -6.17 -6.45 16.91
C GLY A 36 -4.67 -6.16 16.76
N LEU A 37 -4.05 -6.41 15.59
CA LEU A 37 -2.60 -6.21 15.38
C LEU A 37 -2.26 -4.93 14.60
N LYS A 38 -3.20 -4.00 14.43
CA LYS A 38 -3.02 -2.76 13.65
C LYS A 38 -1.89 -1.85 14.15
N ASP A 39 -1.61 -1.94 15.45
CA ASP A 39 -0.58 -1.16 16.14
C ASP A 39 0.56 -2.02 16.70
N ALA A 40 0.50 -3.34 16.51
CA ALA A 40 1.58 -4.24 16.88
C ALA A 40 2.82 -3.99 15.99
N PRO A 41 4.04 -4.25 16.50
CA PRO A 41 5.23 -4.17 15.67
C PRO A 41 5.17 -5.21 14.52
N PRO A 42 5.85 -4.95 13.39
CA PRO A 42 5.86 -5.89 12.26
C PRO A 42 6.37 -7.30 12.61
N SER A 43 7.28 -7.41 13.58
CA SER A 43 7.79 -8.69 14.08
C SER A 43 6.73 -9.57 14.76
N GLU A 44 5.61 -8.98 15.15
CA GLU A 44 4.47 -9.66 15.80
C GLU A 44 3.26 -9.80 14.85
N GLY A 45 3.43 -9.51 13.55
CA GLY A 45 2.36 -9.60 12.54
C GLY A 45 1.56 -8.30 12.35
N GLY A 46 2.01 -7.19 12.94
CA GLY A 46 1.41 -5.88 12.71
C GLY A 46 1.77 -5.23 11.37
N ARG A 47 1.13 -4.10 11.06
CA ARG A 47 1.34 -3.39 9.78
C ARG A 47 2.73 -2.74 9.75
N TYR A 48 3.54 -3.03 8.73
CA TYR A 48 4.74 -2.24 8.46
C TYR A 48 4.37 -0.80 8.13
N ARG A 49 4.85 0.14 8.95
CA ARG A 49 4.79 1.58 8.68
C ARG A 49 6.17 2.01 8.23
N GLY A 50 6.32 2.26 6.93
CA GLY A 50 7.56 2.79 6.38
C GLY A 50 7.97 4.06 7.13
N LYS A 51 9.20 4.10 7.64
CA LYS A 51 9.77 5.32 8.20
C LYS A 51 10.19 6.21 7.04
N ALA A 52 9.28 7.01 6.52
CA ALA A 52 9.66 8.09 5.62
C ALA A 52 10.54 9.09 6.39
N PRO A 53 11.69 9.54 5.86
CA PRO A 53 12.45 10.60 6.48
C PRO A 53 11.57 11.85 6.60
N LYS A 54 11.73 12.62 7.69
CA LYS A 54 11.06 13.91 7.80
C LYS A 54 11.59 14.82 6.69
N LEU A 55 10.72 15.20 5.76
CA LEU A 55 11.05 16.20 4.76
C LEU A 55 11.17 17.57 5.44
N PRO A 56 12.17 18.40 5.10
CA PRO A 56 12.18 19.80 5.47
C PRO A 56 10.88 20.48 5.04
N ALA A 57 10.36 21.40 5.84
CA ALA A 57 9.12 22.10 5.54
C ALA A 57 9.16 22.80 4.17
N THR A 58 10.34 23.34 3.81
CA THR A 58 10.62 23.99 2.51
C THR A 58 10.53 23.02 1.33
N THR A 59 11.02 21.78 1.50
CA THR A 59 10.88 20.73 0.51
C THR A 59 9.41 20.32 0.37
N GLY A 60 8.69 20.21 1.48
CA GLY A 60 7.26 19.89 1.48
C GLY A 60 6.41 20.94 0.75
N SER A 61 6.70 22.23 0.93
CA SER A 61 6.03 23.30 0.19
C SER A 61 6.37 23.28 -1.31
N GLY A 62 7.63 23.03 -1.65
CA GLY A 62 8.06 22.94 -3.05
C GLY A 62 7.42 21.78 -3.81
N LEU A 63 7.30 20.62 -3.17
CA LEU A 63 6.62 19.46 -3.76
C LEU A 63 5.12 19.68 -3.96
N ARG A 64 4.45 20.43 -3.08
CA ARG A 64 3.05 20.81 -3.28
C ARG A 64 2.87 21.75 -4.45
N ALA A 65 3.70 22.80 -4.53
CA ALA A 65 3.65 23.74 -5.65
C ALA A 65 3.89 23.05 -7.00
N LEU A 66 4.82 22.07 -7.05
CA LEU A 66 5.05 21.26 -8.24
C LEU A 66 3.85 20.38 -8.60
N ALA A 67 3.16 19.81 -7.59
CA ALA A 67 1.95 19.02 -7.83
C ALA A 67 0.83 19.90 -8.42
N ASP A 68 0.62 21.10 -7.87
CA ASP A 68 -0.35 22.07 -8.37
C ASP A 68 -0.04 22.44 -9.84
N GLU A 69 1.23 22.71 -10.17
CA GLU A 69 1.66 22.99 -11.55
C GLU A 69 1.39 21.81 -12.50
N LEU A 70 1.67 20.58 -12.06
CA LEU A 70 1.44 19.39 -12.88
C LEU A 70 -0.05 19.14 -13.11
N ASP A 71 -0.90 19.41 -12.13
CA ASP A 71 -2.35 19.33 -12.26
C ASP A 71 -2.88 20.38 -13.25
N GLU A 72 -2.37 21.62 -13.19
CA GLU A 72 -2.69 22.68 -14.16
C GLU A 72 -2.26 22.31 -15.58
N ARG A 73 -1.09 21.69 -15.74
CA ARG A 73 -0.58 21.23 -17.04
C ARG A 73 -1.31 20.01 -17.57
N SER A 74 -1.80 19.16 -16.68
CA SER A 74 -2.51 17.93 -17.02
C SER A 74 -4.01 18.17 -17.21
N ALA A 75 -4.49 19.38 -16.89
CA ALA A 75 -5.83 19.81 -17.24
C ALA A 75 -6.01 19.67 -18.77
N PRO A 76 -7.06 18.97 -19.23
CA PRO A 76 -7.31 18.83 -20.66
C PRO A 76 -7.39 20.24 -21.26
N ASN A 77 -6.63 20.48 -22.32
CA ASN A 77 -6.72 21.70 -23.09
C ASN A 77 -8.15 21.77 -23.64
N VAL A 78 -9.06 22.51 -22.98
CA VAL A 78 -10.44 22.74 -23.45
C VAL A 78 -10.37 23.73 -24.61
N LEU A 79 -9.66 23.37 -25.66
CA LEU A 79 -9.53 24.11 -26.91
C LEU A 79 -9.35 23.11 -28.05
N ASP A 80 -10.44 22.43 -28.40
CA ASP A 80 -10.85 22.31 -29.81
C ASP A 80 -12.32 21.85 -29.90
N PRO A 81 -13.30 22.79 -30.00
CA PRO A 81 -14.69 22.43 -30.30
C PRO A 81 -14.93 22.09 -31.78
N GLU A 82 -13.95 22.28 -32.68
CA GLU A 82 -14.11 22.08 -34.12
C GLU A 82 -12.95 21.25 -34.65
N GLY A 83 -13.07 19.92 -34.53
CA GLY A 83 -12.17 19.00 -35.20
C GLY A 83 -12.30 19.14 -36.72
N SER A 84 -11.31 19.75 -37.35
CA SER A 84 -11.05 19.57 -38.79
C SER A 84 -9.79 18.74 -38.95
N TRP A 85 -10.00 17.48 -39.32
CA TRP A 85 -8.99 16.66 -39.98
C TRP A 85 -8.71 17.18 -41.39
#